data_AF-A0A6J6K4W9-F1
#
_entry.id   AF-A0A6J6K4W9-F1
#
_cell.length_a   1.000
_cell.length_b   1.000
_cell.length_c   1.000
_cell.angle_alpha   90.00
_cell.angle_beta   90.00
_cell.angle_gamma   90.00
#
_symmetry.space_group_name_H-M   'P 1'
#
loop_
_entity.id
_entity.type
_entity.pdbx_description
1 polymer ?
#
loop_
_entity_poly.entity_id
_entity_poly.type
_entity_poly.pdbx_seq_one_letter_code
_entity_poly.pdbx_strand_id
1 'polypeptide(L)'
;MKRAIVALLVLTFLGSASAHAHQPVELLNSDTTAAKGPLLVDGTVSFAVRASFTKAGEKKAFRADLKVGDPLAVQYLIVDKKPENTLKNTLLPQLVITSPSGKSVTLKFTERTKFFEPYGKTNYLYLSRYNATAEAGTYSFTLTARAKSSVTIAVGEREVPGEVIRGMRPAATPTPTVAAPSPTAKATPTPTPSATQAGYTMADVKKANTRAKCWSAIDGNVYDLTAWISAHPGGASAITFLCGIDGSNAFKAQHEGQGKPSLRLSQYLLGPLKP
;
A
#
# COMPACT_ATOMS: atom_id res chain seq x y z
N MET A 1 -1.67 -43.42 49.06
CA MET A 1 -2.70 -42.53 48.48
C MET A 1 -2.04 -41.25 48.00
N LYS A 2 -1.69 -41.12 46.71
CA LYS A 2 -1.11 -39.90 46.15
C LYS A 2 -2.14 -39.29 45.18
N ARG A 3 -2.59 -38.07 45.50
CA ARG A 3 -3.61 -37.33 44.76
C ARG A 3 -3.00 -36.77 43.47
N ALA A 4 -3.57 -37.12 42.32
CA ALA A 4 -3.25 -36.50 41.04
C ALA A 4 -4.15 -35.28 40.83
N ILE A 5 -3.55 -34.11 40.63
CA ILE A 5 -4.25 -32.88 40.24
C ILE A 5 -4.24 -32.84 38.71
N VAL A 6 -5.43 -32.89 38.10
CA VAL A 6 -5.60 -32.69 36.66
C VAL A 6 -5.77 -31.19 36.42
N ALA A 7 -4.79 -30.56 35.79
CA ALA A 7 -4.91 -29.19 35.30
C ALA A 7 -5.57 -29.20 33.91
N LEU A 8 -6.80 -28.69 33.83
CA LEU A 8 -7.53 -28.53 32.58
C LEU A 8 -7.03 -27.26 31.89
N LEU A 9 -6.18 -27.41 30.88
CA LEU A 9 -5.62 -26.30 30.11
C LEU A 9 -6.60 -25.94 28.99
N VAL A 10 -7.47 -24.96 29.25
CA VAL A 10 -8.39 -24.41 28.26
C VAL A 10 -7.58 -23.55 27.28
N LEU A 11 -7.25 -24.13 26.13
CA LEU A 11 -6.56 -23.43 25.05
C LEU A 11 -7.60 -22.61 24.26
N THR A 12 -7.74 -21.33 24.62
CA THR A 12 -8.52 -20.37 23.83
C THR A 12 -7.80 -20.12 22.50
N PHE A 13 -8.34 -20.65 21.41
CA PHE A 13 -7.95 -20.27 20.05
C PHE A 13 -8.37 -18.80 19.81
N LEU A 14 -7.46 -17.86 20.04
CA LEU A 14 -7.56 -16.55 19.41
C LEU A 14 -7.26 -16.74 17.92
N GLY A 15 -8.30 -16.71 17.10
CA GLY A 15 -8.20 -16.80 15.65
C GLY A 15 -7.29 -15.70 15.09
N SER A 16 -6.23 -16.10 14.40
CA SER A 16 -5.33 -15.23 13.67
C SER A 16 -6.07 -14.50 12.54
N ALA A 17 -6.54 -13.28 12.80
CA ALA A 17 -7.19 -12.43 11.80
C ALA A 17 -6.23 -11.82 10.76
N SER A 18 -4.97 -12.28 10.69
CA SER A 18 -3.88 -11.60 9.97
C SER A 18 -3.66 -12.06 8.51
N ALA A 19 -4.51 -12.93 7.94
CA ALA A 19 -4.27 -13.47 6.60
C ALA A 19 -5.09 -12.84 5.45
N HIS A 20 -6.13 -12.04 5.73
CA HIS A 20 -7.09 -11.62 4.71
C HIS A 20 -6.74 -10.31 3.98
N ALA A 21 -5.81 -9.49 4.50
CA ALA A 21 -5.41 -8.24 3.86
C ALA A 21 -4.48 -8.43 2.64
N HIS A 22 -3.92 -9.64 2.45
CA HIS A 22 -2.90 -9.90 1.43
C HIS A 22 -3.35 -10.88 0.34
N GLN A 23 -4.67 -11.11 0.18
CA GLN A 23 -5.11 -12.01 -0.88
C GLN A 23 -4.82 -11.38 -2.25
N PRO A 24 -3.97 -12.00 -3.09
CA PRO A 24 -3.61 -11.43 -4.37
C PRO A 24 -4.78 -11.42 -5.33
N VAL A 25 -4.79 -10.44 -6.23
CA VAL A 25 -5.78 -10.34 -7.31
C VAL A 25 -5.19 -10.96 -8.57
N GLU A 26 -5.62 -12.18 -8.90
CA GLU A 26 -5.13 -12.89 -10.08
C GLU A 26 -5.83 -12.41 -11.36
N LEU A 27 -5.09 -11.95 -12.36
CA LEU A 27 -5.65 -11.58 -13.66
C LEU A 27 -5.88 -12.82 -14.54
N LEU A 28 -7.13 -13.05 -14.90
CA LEU A 28 -7.57 -14.18 -15.71
C LEU A 28 -7.29 -13.95 -17.19
N ASN A 29 -7.37 -15.02 -18.00
CA ASN A 29 -7.20 -14.91 -19.45
C ASN A 29 -8.35 -14.16 -20.12
N SER A 30 -9.50 -14.02 -19.45
CA SER A 30 -10.62 -13.18 -19.85
C SER A 30 -10.37 -11.68 -19.70
N ASP A 31 -9.44 -11.28 -18.83
CA ASP A 31 -9.23 -9.89 -18.38
C ASP A 31 -8.44 -9.06 -19.41
N THR A 32 -8.74 -9.24 -20.70
CA THR A 32 -7.99 -8.72 -21.85
C THR A 32 -8.07 -7.21 -22.05
N THR A 33 -9.02 -6.55 -21.37
CA THR A 33 -9.26 -5.10 -21.42
C THR A 33 -9.66 -4.61 -20.04
N ALA A 34 -9.51 -3.31 -19.76
CA ALA A 34 -9.83 -2.75 -18.45
C ALA A 34 -11.27 -3.04 -18.03
N ALA A 35 -12.23 -2.95 -18.95
CA ALA A 35 -13.64 -3.23 -18.70
C ALA A 35 -13.93 -4.70 -18.36
N LYS A 36 -13.14 -5.63 -18.90
CA LYS A 36 -13.23 -7.07 -18.59
C LYS A 36 -12.48 -7.45 -17.32
N GLY A 37 -11.49 -6.64 -16.94
CA GLY A 37 -10.66 -6.86 -15.76
C GLY A 37 -11.33 -6.50 -14.44
N PRO A 38 -10.74 -6.96 -13.32
CA PRO A 38 -11.21 -6.61 -11.98
C PRO A 38 -11.08 -5.10 -11.72
N LEU A 39 -11.96 -4.60 -10.86
CA LEU A 39 -11.92 -3.27 -10.28
C LEU A 39 -11.52 -3.40 -8.82
N LEU A 40 -10.39 -2.76 -8.47
CA LEU A 40 -10.02 -2.47 -7.09
C LEU A 40 -10.88 -1.28 -6.65
N VAL A 41 -11.83 -1.49 -5.73
CA VAL A 41 -12.84 -0.48 -5.36
C VAL A 41 -12.23 0.70 -4.63
N ASP A 42 -11.09 0.49 -3.96
CA ASP A 42 -10.28 1.53 -3.34
C ASP A 42 -8.81 1.32 -3.74
N GLY A 43 -8.33 2.12 -4.70
CA GLY A 43 -6.97 2.07 -5.23
C GLY A 43 -5.90 2.55 -4.24
N THR A 44 -6.28 3.03 -3.06
CA THR A 44 -5.34 3.33 -1.97
C THR A 44 -5.05 2.09 -1.11
N VAL A 45 -5.88 1.06 -1.18
CA VAL A 45 -5.67 -0.23 -0.51
C VAL A 45 -4.62 -1.03 -1.26
N SER A 46 -3.70 -1.63 -0.51
CA SER A 46 -2.61 -2.43 -1.05
C SER A 46 -3.17 -3.72 -1.66
N PHE A 47 -3.02 -3.86 -2.98
CA PHE A 47 -3.33 -5.07 -3.70
C PHE A 47 -2.12 -5.55 -4.48
N ALA A 48 -1.77 -6.82 -4.33
CA ALA A 48 -0.85 -7.52 -5.23
C ALA A 48 -1.63 -8.07 -6.44
N VAL A 49 -1.62 -7.36 -7.57
CA VAL A 49 -2.26 -7.80 -8.82
C VAL A 49 -1.29 -8.66 -9.62
N ARG A 50 -1.58 -9.95 -9.74
CA ARG A 50 -0.71 -10.92 -10.41
C ARG A 50 -1.16 -11.20 -11.83
N ALA A 51 -0.21 -11.27 -12.76
CA ALA A 51 -0.47 -11.51 -14.16
C ALA A 51 0.57 -12.47 -14.74
N SER A 52 0.10 -13.52 -15.41
CA SER A 52 0.95 -14.49 -16.11
C SER A 52 0.59 -14.55 -17.59
N PHE A 53 1.61 -14.56 -18.44
CA PHE A 53 1.49 -14.55 -19.90
C PHE A 53 2.21 -15.76 -20.48
N THR A 54 1.61 -16.37 -21.49
CA THR A 54 2.17 -17.56 -22.15
C THR A 54 2.97 -17.21 -23.40
N LYS A 55 2.70 -16.04 -24.01
CA LYS A 55 3.37 -15.57 -25.24
C LYS A 55 3.34 -14.05 -25.36
N ALA A 56 4.15 -13.52 -26.27
CA ALA A 56 4.14 -12.11 -26.62
C ALA A 56 2.79 -11.68 -27.22
N GLY A 57 2.43 -10.41 -27.01
CA GLY A 57 1.21 -9.79 -27.54
C GLY A 57 -0.06 -10.03 -26.70
N GLU A 58 -0.04 -10.97 -25.75
CA GLU A 58 -1.14 -11.14 -24.81
C GLU A 58 -1.35 -9.87 -23.96
N LYS A 59 -2.61 -9.52 -23.73
CA LYS A 59 -3.00 -8.38 -22.90
C LYS A 59 -3.77 -8.83 -21.69
N LYS A 60 -3.49 -8.19 -20.56
CA LYS A 60 -4.28 -8.29 -19.34
C LYS A 60 -4.44 -6.89 -18.77
N ALA A 61 -5.57 -6.61 -18.15
CA ALA A 61 -5.85 -5.30 -17.63
C ALA A 61 -6.74 -5.37 -16.40
N PHE A 62 -6.71 -4.31 -15.62
CA PHE A 62 -7.57 -4.12 -14.45
C PHE A 62 -7.80 -2.62 -14.23
N ARG A 63 -8.60 -2.31 -13.21
CA ARG A 63 -9.00 -0.95 -12.86
C ARG A 63 -8.79 -0.70 -11.37
N ALA A 64 -8.60 0.56 -11.00
CA ALA A 64 -8.64 0.99 -9.61
C ALA A 64 -9.37 2.32 -9.49
N ASP A 65 -10.22 2.45 -8.48
CA ASP A 65 -10.91 3.69 -8.17
C ASP A 65 -10.11 4.52 -7.18
N LEU A 66 -9.90 5.78 -7.52
CA LEU A 66 -9.20 6.75 -6.67
C LEU A 66 -10.04 8.02 -6.57
N LYS A 67 -9.94 8.69 -5.44
CA LYS A 67 -10.51 10.03 -5.23
C LYS A 67 -9.46 11.07 -5.56
N VAL A 68 -9.93 12.30 -5.74
CA VAL A 68 -9.02 13.45 -5.91
C VAL A 68 -8.10 13.55 -4.71
N GLY A 69 -6.80 13.70 -4.96
CA GLY A 69 -5.80 13.84 -3.90
C GLY A 69 -5.28 12.52 -3.34
N ASP A 70 -5.90 11.38 -3.66
CA ASP A 70 -5.42 10.08 -3.21
C ASP A 70 -4.02 9.77 -3.80
N PRO A 71 -3.19 9.00 -3.09
CA PRO A 71 -1.93 8.53 -3.64
C PRO A 71 -2.20 7.45 -4.71
N LEU A 72 -1.83 7.73 -5.95
CA LEU A 72 -1.64 6.70 -6.98
C LEU A 72 -0.24 6.13 -6.83
N ALA A 73 -0.11 5.11 -5.97
CA ALA A 73 1.13 4.38 -5.75
C ALA A 73 1.08 3.05 -6.52
N VAL A 74 2.06 2.85 -7.41
CA VAL A 74 2.13 1.67 -8.27
C VAL A 74 3.54 1.14 -8.29
N GLN A 75 3.71 -0.15 -8.02
CA GLN A 75 5.02 -0.79 -8.00
C GLN A 75 4.99 -1.98 -8.96
N TYR A 76 6.02 -2.10 -9.78
CA TYR A 76 6.18 -3.21 -10.72
C TYR A 76 7.20 -4.18 -10.15
N LEU A 77 6.76 -5.41 -9.88
CA LEU A 77 7.59 -6.47 -9.31
C LEU A 77 7.60 -7.72 -10.19
N ILE A 78 8.68 -8.47 -10.05
CA ILE A 78 8.79 -9.85 -10.52
C ILE A 78 9.31 -10.71 -9.37
N VAL A 79 8.95 -11.99 -9.34
CA VAL A 79 9.51 -12.91 -8.34
C VAL A 79 11.01 -13.05 -8.58
N ASP A 80 11.82 -13.00 -7.52
CA ASP A 80 13.27 -13.23 -7.59
C ASP A 80 13.57 -14.75 -7.70
N LYS A 81 13.08 -15.36 -8.77
CA LYS A 81 13.30 -16.76 -9.13
C LYS A 81 13.28 -16.92 -10.64
N LYS A 82 13.98 -17.94 -11.16
CA LYS A 82 13.92 -18.30 -12.58
C LYS A 82 12.50 -18.80 -12.96
N PRO A 83 12.02 -18.50 -14.17
CA PRO A 83 12.69 -17.70 -15.21
C PRO A 83 12.58 -16.18 -15.03
N GLU A 84 11.67 -15.69 -14.20
CA GLU A 84 11.29 -14.27 -14.09
C GLU A 84 12.50 -13.36 -13.83
N ASN A 85 13.33 -13.68 -12.84
CA ASN A 85 14.44 -12.82 -12.43
C ASN A 85 15.55 -12.67 -13.49
N THR A 86 15.61 -13.57 -14.47
CA THR A 86 16.56 -13.51 -15.60
C THR A 86 16.04 -12.78 -16.83
N LEU A 87 14.75 -12.45 -16.88
CA LEU A 87 14.16 -11.77 -18.04
C LEU A 87 14.80 -10.38 -18.21
N LYS A 88 15.24 -10.07 -19.43
CA LYS A 88 15.69 -8.71 -19.79
C LYS A 88 14.52 -7.73 -19.73
N ASN A 89 14.79 -6.46 -19.45
CA ASN A 89 13.75 -5.42 -19.40
C ASN A 89 12.90 -5.33 -20.67
N THR A 90 13.48 -5.60 -21.84
CA THR A 90 12.79 -5.62 -23.14
C THR A 90 11.82 -6.79 -23.33
N LEU A 91 11.94 -7.84 -22.52
CA LEU A 91 11.09 -9.04 -22.56
C LEU A 91 9.97 -9.01 -21.52
N LEU A 92 10.01 -8.04 -20.60
CA LEU A 92 8.96 -7.88 -19.59
C LEU A 92 7.71 -7.23 -20.19
N PRO A 93 6.51 -7.58 -19.68
CA PRO A 93 5.28 -6.92 -20.06
C PRO A 93 5.35 -5.40 -19.88
N GLN A 94 4.88 -4.65 -20.87
CA GLN A 94 4.74 -3.21 -20.74
C GLN A 94 3.47 -2.89 -19.96
N LEU A 95 3.57 -2.09 -18.90
CA LEU A 95 2.42 -1.55 -18.16
C LEU A 95 2.15 -0.11 -18.58
N VAL A 96 0.92 0.14 -19.03
CA VAL A 96 0.37 1.47 -19.29
C VAL A 96 -0.72 1.77 -18.27
N ILE A 97 -0.60 2.90 -17.58
CA ILE A 97 -1.62 3.43 -16.67
C ILE A 97 -2.33 4.56 -17.41
N THR A 98 -3.66 4.54 -17.47
CA THR A 98 -4.45 5.62 -18.07
C THR A 98 -5.40 6.20 -17.03
N SER A 99 -5.33 7.53 -16.87
CA SER A 99 -6.16 8.30 -15.94
C SER A 99 -7.62 8.37 -16.39
N PRO A 100 -8.55 8.78 -15.50
CA PRO A 100 -9.94 9.04 -15.86
C PRO A 100 -10.09 10.08 -16.98
N SER A 101 -9.20 11.08 -17.03
CA SER A 101 -9.14 12.09 -18.10
C SER A 101 -8.54 11.57 -19.42
N GLY A 102 -8.11 10.31 -19.48
CA GLY A 102 -7.53 9.70 -20.68
C GLY A 102 -6.03 9.91 -20.87
N LYS A 103 -5.34 10.56 -19.92
CA LYS A 103 -3.88 10.70 -19.97
C LYS A 103 -3.21 9.38 -19.63
N SER A 104 -2.25 8.97 -20.44
CA SER A 104 -1.52 7.72 -20.23
C SER A 104 -0.06 7.93 -19.85
N VAL A 105 0.44 7.07 -18.97
CA VAL A 105 1.85 6.91 -18.66
C VAL A 105 2.27 5.46 -18.86
N THR A 106 3.40 5.25 -19.53
CA THR A 106 4.04 3.94 -19.62
C THR A 106 5.09 3.83 -18.53
N LEU A 107 5.01 2.81 -17.68
CA LEU A 107 6.02 2.58 -16.66
C LEU A 107 7.34 2.18 -17.29
N LYS A 108 8.41 2.89 -16.91
CA LYS A 108 9.78 2.57 -17.31
C LYS A 108 10.45 1.74 -16.23
N PHE A 109 11.20 0.73 -16.62
CA PHE A 109 12.03 -0.05 -15.70
C PHE A 109 13.32 0.69 -15.42
N THR A 110 13.51 1.13 -14.18
CA THR A 110 14.61 1.98 -13.74
C THR A 110 15.46 1.33 -12.65
N GLU A 111 15.01 0.21 -12.10
CA GLU A 111 15.70 -0.49 -11.01
C GLU A 111 15.60 -2.01 -11.14
N ARG A 112 16.37 -2.71 -10.30
CA ARG A 112 16.29 -4.16 -10.02
C ARG A 112 16.68 -4.40 -8.57
N THR A 113 15.83 -3.95 -7.66
CA THR A 113 16.14 -3.93 -6.23
C THR A 113 15.47 -5.11 -5.54
N LYS A 114 16.22 -5.87 -4.74
CA LYS A 114 15.68 -6.99 -3.98
C LYS A 114 14.67 -6.52 -2.93
N PHE A 115 13.60 -7.29 -2.76
CA PHE A 115 12.58 -7.06 -1.76
C PHE A 115 12.04 -8.38 -1.24
N PHE A 116 12.12 -8.58 0.07
CA PHE A 116 11.44 -9.69 0.70
C PHE A 116 10.08 -9.21 1.19
N GLU A 117 9.01 -9.79 0.65
CA GLU A 117 7.65 -9.56 1.11
C GLU A 117 7.38 -10.53 2.28
N PRO A 118 7.15 -10.03 3.51
CA PRO A 118 7.19 -10.87 4.71
C PRO A 118 5.94 -11.72 4.90
N TYR A 119 4.80 -11.32 4.34
CA TYR A 119 3.50 -11.95 4.60
C TYR A 119 3.30 -13.23 3.78
N GLY A 120 3.47 -13.14 2.47
CA GLY A 120 3.55 -14.25 1.53
C GLY A 120 4.95 -14.85 1.40
N LYS A 121 5.94 -14.38 2.20
CA LYS A 121 7.31 -14.91 2.27
C LYS A 121 7.98 -15.05 0.90
N THR A 122 7.70 -14.09 0.02
CA THR A 122 8.14 -14.14 -1.37
C THR A 122 9.24 -13.12 -1.61
N ASN A 123 10.36 -13.56 -2.21
CA ASN A 123 11.38 -12.66 -2.69
C ASN A 123 10.96 -12.10 -4.06
N TYR A 124 10.99 -10.79 -4.18
CA TYR A 124 10.72 -10.05 -5.40
C TYR A 124 11.93 -9.19 -5.80
N LEU A 125 11.93 -8.77 -7.06
CA LEU A 125 12.69 -7.64 -7.56
C LEU A 125 11.72 -6.51 -7.89
N TYR A 126 11.93 -5.34 -7.30
CA TYR A 126 11.35 -4.09 -7.77
C TYR A 126 12.01 -3.69 -9.09
N LEU A 127 11.18 -3.34 -10.07
CA LEU A 127 11.63 -2.91 -11.38
C LEU A 127 11.29 -1.45 -11.69
N SER A 128 10.19 -0.96 -11.11
CA SER A 128 9.71 0.40 -11.27
C SER A 128 8.80 0.75 -10.10
N ARG A 129 8.81 2.02 -9.72
CA ARG A 129 7.89 2.61 -8.75
C ARG A 129 7.37 3.91 -9.31
N TYR A 130 6.06 4.04 -9.38
CA TYR A 130 5.37 5.20 -9.87
C TYR A 130 4.49 5.76 -8.77
N ASN A 131 4.62 7.06 -8.52
CA ASN A 131 3.82 7.77 -7.55
C ASN A 131 3.27 9.03 -8.21
N ALA A 132 1.99 9.28 -8.03
CA ALA A 132 1.34 10.51 -8.44
C ALA A 132 0.19 10.84 -7.48
N THR A 133 -0.29 12.07 -7.54
CA THR A 133 -1.58 12.44 -6.93
C THR A 133 -2.68 12.12 -7.92
N ALA A 134 -3.69 11.38 -7.47
CA ALA A 134 -4.77 10.93 -8.33
C ALA A 134 -5.77 12.06 -8.65
N GLU A 135 -6.27 12.02 -9.88
CA GLU A 135 -7.54 12.63 -10.28
C GLU A 135 -8.67 11.72 -9.78
N ALA A 136 -9.85 12.28 -9.48
CA ALA A 136 -10.99 11.43 -9.10
C ALA A 136 -11.46 10.58 -10.29
N GLY A 137 -11.66 9.28 -10.06
CA GLY A 137 -12.28 8.36 -11.00
C GLY A 137 -11.55 7.03 -11.13
N THR A 138 -11.91 6.29 -12.18
CA THR A 138 -11.34 4.97 -12.44
C THR A 138 -10.12 5.05 -13.33
N TYR A 139 -8.98 4.64 -12.77
CA TYR A 139 -7.76 4.40 -13.54
C TYR A 139 -7.81 3.03 -14.21
N SER A 140 -7.22 2.92 -15.39
CA SER A 140 -7.02 1.64 -16.06
C SER A 140 -5.55 1.29 -16.16
N PHE A 141 -5.25 0.01 -15.96
CA PHE A 141 -3.91 -0.55 -15.97
C PHE A 141 -3.89 -1.64 -17.01
N THR A 142 -3.11 -1.46 -18.07
CA THR A 142 -3.03 -2.41 -19.18
C THR A 142 -1.62 -2.94 -19.32
N LEU A 143 -1.46 -4.25 -19.14
CA LEU A 143 -0.24 -4.99 -19.41
C LEU A 143 -0.28 -5.58 -20.81
N THR A 144 0.81 -5.42 -21.56
CA THR A 144 1.03 -6.09 -22.85
C THR A 144 2.30 -6.92 -22.79
N ALA A 145 2.18 -8.24 -22.93
CA ALA A 145 3.29 -9.16 -22.86
C ALA A 145 4.28 -8.97 -24.02
N ARG A 146 5.58 -9.07 -23.71
CA ARG A 146 6.67 -9.09 -24.70
C ARG A 146 7.28 -10.49 -24.86
N ALA A 147 7.05 -11.37 -23.89
CA ALA A 147 7.42 -12.78 -23.89
C ALA A 147 6.59 -13.53 -22.83
N LYS A 148 6.76 -14.85 -22.74
CA LYS A 148 6.28 -15.64 -21.60
C LYS A 148 6.87 -15.07 -20.31
N SER A 149 6.03 -14.70 -19.35
CA SER A 149 6.44 -14.00 -18.13
C SER A 149 5.35 -14.00 -17.08
N SER A 150 5.72 -13.88 -15.80
CA SER A 150 4.79 -13.58 -14.70
C SER A 150 5.27 -12.35 -13.93
N VAL A 151 4.32 -11.50 -13.55
CA VAL A 151 4.61 -10.20 -12.93
C VAL A 151 3.59 -9.91 -11.82
N THR A 152 3.95 -9.04 -10.90
CA THR A 152 3.07 -8.52 -9.85
C THR A 152 3.06 -7.01 -9.92
N ILE A 153 1.87 -6.43 -10.04
CA ILE A 153 1.65 -4.98 -9.97
C ILE A 153 1.04 -4.71 -8.60
N ALA A 154 1.80 -4.06 -7.72
CA ALA A 154 1.24 -3.57 -6.47
C ALA A 154 0.56 -2.22 -6.73
N VAL A 155 -0.66 -2.06 -6.23
CA VAL A 155 -1.41 -0.79 -6.27
C VAL A 155 -1.86 -0.45 -4.86
N GLY A 156 -1.76 0.83 -4.49
CA GLY A 156 -2.11 1.30 -3.15
C GLY A 156 -1.02 1.02 -2.11
N GLU A 157 -1.25 1.50 -0.90
CA GLU A 157 -0.28 1.41 0.22
C GLU A 157 -0.94 1.02 1.55
N ARG A 158 -2.27 1.07 1.66
CA ARG A 158 -3.01 0.76 2.90
C ARG A 158 -3.23 -0.75 3.00
N GLU A 159 -2.54 -1.41 3.91
CA GLU A 159 -2.65 -2.85 4.18
C GLU A 159 -3.90 -3.19 5.02
N VAL A 160 -5.07 -2.92 4.46
CA VAL A 160 -6.38 -3.28 5.03
C VAL A 160 -7.12 -4.19 4.04
N PRO A 161 -8.09 -5.00 4.49
CA PRO A 161 -8.93 -5.75 3.56
C PRO A 161 -9.59 -4.82 2.53
N GLY A 162 -9.41 -5.12 1.25
CA GLY A 162 -9.96 -4.37 0.14
C GLY A 162 -11.01 -5.15 -0.65
N GLU A 163 -11.88 -4.44 -1.34
CA GLU A 163 -12.92 -5.02 -2.18
C GLU A 163 -12.49 -5.09 -3.65
N VAL A 164 -12.78 -6.22 -4.29
CA VAL A 164 -12.47 -6.46 -5.71
C VAL A 164 -13.72 -6.92 -6.43
N ILE A 165 -14.14 -6.18 -7.45
CA ILE A 165 -15.30 -6.52 -8.28
C ILE A 165 -14.82 -7.02 -9.64
N ARG A 166 -15.31 -8.17 -10.10
CA ARG A 166 -15.03 -8.68 -11.46
C ARG A 166 -16.17 -8.37 -12.41
N GLY A 167 -15.83 -8.09 -13.67
CA GLY A 167 -16.79 -7.78 -14.72
C GLY A 167 -17.21 -6.31 -14.76
N MET A 168 -18.34 -6.03 -15.40
CA MET A 168 -18.87 -4.66 -15.48
C MET A 168 -19.14 -4.15 -14.07
N ARG A 169 -18.79 -2.89 -13.83
CA ARG A 169 -19.19 -2.21 -12.59
C ARG A 169 -20.72 -2.31 -12.51
N PRO A 170 -21.32 -2.82 -11.42
CA PRO A 170 -22.76 -2.67 -11.22
C PRO A 170 -23.10 -1.19 -11.37
N ALA A 171 -24.08 -0.86 -12.20
CA ALA A 171 -24.57 0.51 -12.26
C ALA A 171 -24.88 0.94 -10.82
N ALA A 172 -24.34 2.08 -10.37
CA ALA A 172 -24.62 2.56 -9.04
C ALA A 172 -26.14 2.67 -8.92
N THR A 173 -26.76 1.84 -8.08
CA THR A 173 -28.12 2.13 -7.62
C THR A 173 -28.04 3.52 -6.98
N PRO A 174 -28.84 4.49 -7.42
CA PRO A 174 -28.79 5.82 -6.82
C PRO A 174 -29.19 5.66 -5.36
N THR A 175 -28.21 5.69 -4.46
CA THR A 175 -28.45 5.87 -3.04
C THR A 175 -29.18 7.20 -2.89
N PRO A 176 -30.32 7.28 -2.18
CA PRO A 176 -31.08 8.52 -2.08
C PRO A 176 -30.16 9.61 -1.52
N THR A 177 -30.05 10.70 -2.28
CA THR A 177 -29.35 11.91 -1.92
C THR A 177 -29.92 12.44 -0.63
N VAL A 178 -29.25 12.19 0.49
CA VAL A 178 -29.42 13.03 1.68
C VAL A 178 -28.67 14.32 1.37
N ALA A 179 -29.44 15.40 1.22
CA ALA A 179 -28.92 16.73 0.92
C ALA A 179 -27.79 17.11 1.88
N ALA A 180 -26.60 17.34 1.33
CA ALA A 180 -25.51 17.99 2.05
C ALA A 180 -25.82 19.50 2.15
N PRO A 181 -25.66 20.13 3.33
CA PRO A 181 -25.68 21.57 3.42
C PRO A 181 -24.43 22.16 2.76
N SER A 182 -24.65 23.25 2.02
CA SER A 182 -23.66 24.06 1.31
C SER A 182 -22.51 24.53 2.21
N PRO A 183 -21.22 24.41 1.82
CA PRO A 183 -20.14 25.06 2.55
C PRO A 183 -19.94 26.48 2.03
N THR A 184 -20.35 27.47 2.84
CA THR A 184 -19.80 28.82 2.76
C THR A 184 -18.31 28.78 3.11
N ALA A 185 -17.50 29.37 2.24
CA ALA A 185 -16.06 29.54 2.41
C ALA A 185 -15.71 30.17 3.77
N LYS A 186 -14.76 29.56 4.50
CA LYS A 186 -14.00 30.26 5.54
C LYS A 186 -12.59 29.69 5.68
N ALA A 187 -11.65 30.64 5.76
CA ALA A 187 -10.19 30.58 5.78
C ALA A 187 -9.49 29.33 6.32
N THR A 188 -8.40 28.98 5.63
CA THR A 188 -7.19 28.31 6.11
C THR A 188 -6.78 28.78 7.51
N PRO A 189 -6.50 27.87 8.47
CA PRO A 189 -5.57 28.16 9.55
C PRO A 189 -4.16 27.67 9.17
N THR A 190 -3.25 28.63 9.08
CA THR A 190 -1.80 28.49 9.30
C THR A 190 -1.53 27.70 10.59
N PRO A 191 -0.47 26.85 10.67
CA PRO A 191 -0.25 25.98 11.82
C PRO A 191 -0.06 26.79 13.10
N THR A 192 -0.99 26.64 14.04
CA THR A 192 -0.74 27.00 15.44
C THR A 192 0.21 25.95 16.03
N PRO A 193 1.29 26.33 16.72
CA PRO A 193 2.10 25.38 17.47
C PRO A 193 1.20 24.73 18.53
N SER A 194 0.91 23.44 18.36
CA SER A 194 0.09 22.69 19.30
C SER A 194 0.80 22.64 20.63
N ALA A 195 0.09 23.06 21.68
CA ALA A 195 0.54 23.04 23.06
C ALA A 195 1.17 21.67 23.41
N THR A 196 2.24 21.71 24.21
CA THR A 196 2.93 20.55 24.77
C THR A 196 1.93 19.68 25.55
N GLN A 197 1.32 18.73 24.87
CA GLN A 197 0.48 17.71 25.47
C GLN A 197 1.39 16.83 26.33
N ALA A 198 0.97 16.49 27.55
CA ALA A 198 1.76 15.74 28.54
C ALA A 198 2.06 14.27 28.15
N GLY A 199 2.08 13.96 26.85
CA GLY A 199 2.23 12.64 26.22
C GLY A 199 1.04 12.32 25.30
N TYR A 200 1.30 11.49 24.29
CA TYR A 200 0.37 11.09 23.23
C TYR A 200 -0.13 9.66 23.46
N THR A 201 -1.33 9.31 22.97
CA THR A 201 -1.84 7.92 23.04
C THR A 201 -1.76 7.23 21.68
N MET A 202 -1.80 5.89 21.66
CA MET A 202 -1.93 5.15 20.39
C MET A 202 -3.24 5.47 19.65
N ALA A 203 -4.28 5.93 20.35
CA ALA A 203 -5.51 6.40 19.71
C ALA A 203 -5.27 7.70 18.91
N ASP A 204 -4.38 8.57 19.39
CA ASP A 204 -4.01 9.80 18.67
C ASP A 204 -3.11 9.48 17.47
N VAL A 205 -2.17 8.55 17.65
CA VAL A 205 -1.33 8.03 16.56
C VAL A 205 -2.23 7.49 15.44
N LYS A 206 -3.19 6.61 15.76
CA LYS A 206 -4.14 6.02 14.78
C LYS A 206 -4.95 7.04 13.98
N LYS A 207 -5.21 8.25 14.52
CA LYS A 207 -5.90 9.33 13.77
C LYS A 207 -4.98 9.99 12.74
N ALA A 208 -3.67 9.87 12.91
CA ALA A 208 -2.64 10.37 12.01
C ALA A 208 -2.07 9.21 11.16
N ASN A 209 -2.95 8.58 10.37
CA ASN A 209 -2.67 7.37 9.59
C ASN A 209 -2.62 7.62 8.08
N THR A 210 -2.42 8.87 7.64
CA THR A 210 -2.40 9.22 6.21
C THR A 210 -1.08 9.86 5.83
N ARG A 211 -0.74 9.86 4.54
CA ARG A 211 0.47 10.53 4.06
C ARG A 211 0.50 12.04 4.37
N ALA A 212 -0.67 12.69 4.42
CA ALA A 212 -0.80 14.12 4.74
C ALA A 212 -0.74 14.41 6.24
N LYS A 213 -0.90 13.38 7.09
CA LYS A 213 -0.81 13.46 8.54
C LYS A 213 -0.42 12.08 9.06
N CYS A 214 0.88 11.84 9.14
CA CYS A 214 1.49 10.54 9.39
C CYS A 214 2.29 10.57 10.68
N TRP A 215 1.73 9.97 11.74
CA TRP A 215 2.46 9.78 12.99
C TRP A 215 2.76 8.30 13.20
N SER A 216 3.86 8.00 13.86
CA SER A 216 4.18 6.64 14.29
C SER A 216 4.71 6.66 15.71
N ALA A 217 4.36 5.62 16.49
CA ALA A 217 5.04 5.36 17.75
C ALA A 217 6.29 4.51 17.51
N ILE A 218 7.44 4.91 18.03
CA ILE A 218 8.69 4.17 17.93
C ILE A 218 9.40 4.25 19.29
N ASP A 219 9.69 3.11 19.89
CA ASP A 219 10.41 2.96 21.16
C ASP A 219 9.85 3.88 22.28
N GLY A 220 8.53 3.82 22.48
CA GLY A 220 7.85 4.57 23.55
C GLY A 220 7.69 6.07 23.30
N ASN A 221 7.95 6.54 22.09
CA ASN A 221 7.79 7.95 21.70
C ASN A 221 6.96 8.07 20.43
N VAL A 222 6.29 9.20 20.23
CA VAL A 222 5.49 9.51 19.03
C VAL A 222 6.19 10.54 18.17
N TYR A 223 6.23 10.29 16.87
CA TYR A 223 6.91 11.11 15.88
C TYR A 223 5.96 11.54 14.76
N ASP A 224 6.07 12.79 14.31
CA ASP A 224 5.42 13.27 13.10
C ASP A 224 6.30 13.06 11.89
N LEU A 225 6.07 11.96 11.18
CA LEU A 225 6.86 11.56 10.04
C LEU A 225 6.37 12.17 8.72
N THR A 226 5.31 12.99 8.74
CA THR A 226 4.64 13.52 7.54
C THR A 226 5.63 14.14 6.55
N ALA A 227 6.51 15.03 7.04
CA ALA A 227 7.51 15.69 6.22
C ALA A 227 8.68 14.78 5.83
N TRP A 228 8.88 13.67 6.54
CA TRP A 228 9.98 12.74 6.28
C TRP A 228 9.68 11.77 5.13
N ILE A 229 8.40 11.53 4.83
CA ILE A 229 7.95 10.56 3.83
C ILE A 229 8.67 10.75 2.48
N SER A 230 8.72 11.97 1.93
CA SER A 230 9.32 12.20 0.60
C SER A 230 10.85 12.20 0.61
N ALA A 231 11.48 12.35 1.78
CA ALA A 231 12.93 12.48 1.92
C ALA A 231 13.60 11.20 2.44
N HIS A 232 12.82 10.18 2.80
CA HIS A 232 13.33 8.94 3.35
C HIS A 232 14.13 8.13 2.30
N PRO A 233 15.42 7.82 2.54
CA PRO A 233 16.26 7.08 1.59
C PRO A 233 15.77 5.65 1.29
N GLY A 234 15.09 5.01 2.25
CA GLY A 234 14.43 3.70 2.04
C GLY A 234 13.14 3.78 1.22
N GLY A 235 12.82 4.96 0.69
CA GLY A 235 11.61 5.25 -0.07
C GLY A 235 10.45 5.67 0.82
N ALA A 236 9.52 6.41 0.22
CA ALA A 236 8.34 6.96 0.88
C ALA A 236 7.41 5.89 1.47
N SER A 237 7.27 4.75 0.81
CA SER A 237 6.38 3.67 1.25
C SER A 237 6.82 3.04 2.57
N ALA A 238 8.13 3.02 2.88
CA ALA A 238 8.65 2.52 4.15
C ALA A 238 8.21 3.38 5.35
N ILE A 239 8.05 4.69 5.15
CA ILE A 239 7.52 5.59 6.19
C ILE A 239 5.99 5.57 6.19
N THR A 240 5.37 5.52 5.02
CA THR A 240 3.91 5.55 4.90
C THR A 240 3.26 4.30 5.53
N PHE A 241 3.98 3.16 5.51
CA PHE A 241 3.61 1.92 6.22
C PHE A 241 3.54 2.09 7.76
N LEU A 242 4.23 3.09 8.33
CA LEU A 242 4.27 3.35 9.77
C LEU A 242 3.18 4.33 10.24
N CYS A 243 2.46 4.98 9.31
CA CYS A 243 1.45 5.97 9.68
C CYS A 243 0.32 5.32 10.48
N GLY A 244 0.06 5.84 11.66
CA GLY A 244 -1.03 5.40 12.52
C GLY A 244 -0.72 4.18 13.39
N ILE A 245 0.50 3.65 13.36
CA ILE A 245 0.86 2.42 14.08
C ILE A 245 2.10 2.57 14.95
N ASP A 246 2.34 1.56 15.78
CA ASP A 246 3.62 1.37 16.47
C ASP A 246 4.61 0.72 15.47
N GLY A 247 5.56 1.52 15.03
CA GLY A 247 6.60 1.16 14.08
C GLY A 247 7.88 0.63 14.73
N SER A 248 7.95 0.41 16.04
CA SER A 248 9.19 0.07 16.76
C SER A 248 9.91 -1.13 16.15
N ASN A 249 9.18 -2.22 15.89
CA ASN A 249 9.75 -3.43 15.29
C ASN A 249 10.23 -3.21 13.85
N ALA A 250 9.49 -2.45 13.05
CA ALA A 250 9.86 -2.18 11.66
C ALA A 250 11.09 -1.26 11.57
N PHE A 251 11.15 -0.23 12.43
CA PHE A 251 12.30 0.65 12.55
C PHE A 251 13.53 -0.12 13.01
N LYS A 252 13.41 -0.94 14.07
CA LYS A 252 14.49 -1.77 14.59
C LYS A 252 14.99 -2.75 13.54
N ALA A 253 14.10 -3.50 12.89
CA ALA A 253 14.47 -4.50 11.89
C ALA A 253 15.31 -3.91 10.73
N GLN A 254 15.08 -2.65 10.38
CA GLN A 254 15.79 -2.00 9.27
C GLN A 254 17.02 -1.19 9.69
N HIS A 255 17.05 -0.70 10.93
CA HIS A 255 18.03 0.30 11.39
C HIS A 255 18.78 -0.07 12.66
N GLU A 256 18.63 -1.30 13.17
CA GLU A 256 19.39 -1.78 14.34
C GLU A 256 20.89 -1.58 14.15
N GLY A 257 21.56 -1.04 15.18
CA GLY A 257 23.00 -0.75 15.18
C GLY A 257 23.42 0.49 14.39
N GLN A 258 22.49 1.27 13.82
CA GLN A 258 22.80 2.48 13.06
C GLN A 258 22.50 3.75 13.86
N GLY A 259 23.50 4.62 14.09
CA GLY A 259 23.30 5.88 14.82
C GLY A 259 22.61 6.99 14.00
N LYS A 260 22.83 7.03 12.68
CA LYS A 260 22.30 8.11 11.80
C LYS A 260 20.75 8.10 11.69
N PRO A 261 20.07 6.94 11.55
CA PRO A 261 18.61 6.91 11.51
C PRO A 261 17.96 7.42 12.80
N SER A 262 18.48 7.05 13.98
CA SER A 262 17.95 7.51 15.27
C SER A 262 18.11 9.02 15.46
N LEU A 263 19.24 9.59 15.03
CA LEU A 263 19.47 11.05 15.02
C LEU A 263 18.55 11.79 14.06
N ARG A 264 18.18 11.17 12.93
CA ARG A 264 17.23 11.76 11.99
C ARG A 264 15.80 11.70 12.53
N LEU A 265 15.44 10.58 13.16
CA LEU A 265 14.12 10.35 13.75
C LEU A 265 13.81 11.36 14.87
N SER A 266 14.80 11.72 15.70
CA SER A 266 14.60 12.67 16.81
C SER A 266 14.17 14.07 16.36
N GLN A 267 14.43 14.46 15.11
CA GLN A 267 13.98 15.75 14.55
C GLN A 267 12.46 15.83 14.38
N TYR A 268 11.78 14.69 14.40
CA TYR A 268 10.34 14.54 14.19
C TYR A 268 9.59 14.22 15.48
N LEU A 269 10.27 14.23 16.64
CA LEU A 269 9.70 13.85 17.92
C LEU A 269 8.59 14.82 18.35
N LEU A 270 7.41 14.28 18.63
CA LEU A 270 6.31 15.02 19.24
C LEU A 270 6.35 14.92 20.77
N GLY A 271 6.67 13.72 21.30
CA GLY A 271 6.73 13.47 22.74
C GLY A 271 6.54 12.00 23.10
N PRO A 272 6.47 11.67 24.41
CA PRO A 272 6.36 10.30 24.87
C PRO A 272 4.99 9.69 24.54
N LEU A 273 4.99 8.39 24.25
CA LEU A 273 3.78 7.57 24.14
C LEU A 273 3.32 7.17 25.55
N LYS A 274 2.04 7.39 25.83
CA LYS A 274 1.37 6.90 27.03
C LYS A 274 0.83 5.49 26.79
N PRO A 275 0.86 4.63 27.83
CA PRO A 275 0.25 3.31 27.79
C PRO A 275 -1.26 3.36 27.48
#